data_AF-A0A7W1E6P8-F1
#
_entry.id   AF-A0A7W1E6P8-F1
#
_cell.length_a   1.000
_cell.length_b   1.000
_cell.length_c   1.000
_cell.angle_alpha   90.00
_cell.angle_beta   90.00
_cell.angle_gamma   90.00
#
_symmetry.space_group_name_H-M   'P 1'
#
loop_
_entity.id
_entity.type
_entity.pdbx_description
1 polymer ?
#
loop_
_entity_poly.entity_id
_entity_poly.type
_entity_poly.pdbx_seq_one_letter_code
_entity_poly.pdbx_strand_id
1 'polypeptide(L)'
;MHEEIPRLEQEAAERPDDARALVALANAYWLSGRGPEVVNDLASRAITADPLNRAGWHLWSLAESDPRARVGRWQQVSERFPEDDLARANVADNAAALAGAEHDHDALELAIVSYEKLLERAQHPDQKIALKEAITALRAWRL
;
A
#
# COMPACT_ATOMS: atom_id res chain seq x y z
N MET A 1 10.07 11.40 -18.51
CA MET A 1 8.94 11.71 -17.59
C MET A 1 8.16 12.97 -18.00
N HIS A 2 8.79 14.11 -18.35
CA HIS A 2 8.05 15.36 -18.62
C HIS A 2 7.06 15.31 -19.80
N GLU A 3 7.32 14.52 -20.85
CA GLU A 3 6.41 14.39 -22.01
C GLU A 3 5.33 13.31 -21.85
N GLU A 4 5.41 12.48 -20.81
CA GLU A 4 4.53 11.32 -20.64
C GLU A 4 3.20 11.68 -19.96
N ILE A 5 3.24 12.64 -19.03
CA ILE A 5 2.08 13.09 -18.27
C ILE A 5 0.97 13.65 -19.17
N PRO A 6 1.23 14.59 -20.11
CA PRO A 6 0.18 15.12 -20.98
C PRO A 6 -0.54 14.04 -21.81
N ARG A 7 0.20 13.03 -22.28
CA ARG A 7 -0.39 11.88 -22.99
C ARG A 7 -1.30 11.07 -22.08
N LEU A 8 -0.86 10.78 -20.85
CA LEU A 8 -1.65 10.04 -19.87
C LEU A 8 -2.90 10.82 -19.43
N GLU A 9 -2.81 12.14 -19.30
CA GLU A 9 -3.94 13.03 -19.04
C GLU A 9 -4.97 12.95 -20.17
N GLN A 10 -4.52 13.03 -21.43
CA GLN A 10 -5.40 12.86 -22.59
C GLN A 10 -6.05 11.47 -22.61
N GLU A 11 -5.28 10.41 -22.38
CA GLU A 11 -5.81 9.04 -22.36
C GLU A 11 -6.85 8.82 -21.27
N ALA A 12 -6.63 9.36 -20.06
CA ALA A 12 -7.59 9.30 -18.96
C ALA A 12 -8.83 10.16 -19.22
N ALA A 13 -8.71 11.24 -20.01
CA ALA A 13 -9.85 12.05 -20.42
C ALA A 13 -10.70 11.36 -21.50
N GLU A 14 -10.05 10.69 -22.47
CA GLU A 14 -10.73 9.92 -23.52
C GLU A 14 -11.39 8.64 -22.99
N ARG A 15 -10.83 8.06 -21.92
CA ARG A 15 -11.31 6.83 -21.28
C ARG A 15 -11.45 7.01 -19.77
N PRO A 16 -12.46 7.77 -19.30
CA PRO A 16 -12.58 8.17 -17.89
C PRO A 16 -12.86 7.02 -16.92
N ASP A 17 -13.32 5.87 -17.44
CA ASP A 17 -13.64 4.65 -16.70
C ASP A 17 -12.67 3.50 -17.03
N ASP A 18 -11.54 3.78 -17.69
CA ASP A 18 -10.47 2.78 -17.89
C ASP A 18 -9.54 2.78 -16.68
N ALA A 19 -9.71 1.82 -15.79
CA ALA A 19 -8.91 1.68 -14.58
C ALA A 19 -7.39 1.63 -14.85
N ARG A 20 -6.95 1.10 -15.99
CA ARG A 20 -5.51 1.08 -16.34
C ARG A 20 -5.01 2.47 -16.72
N ALA A 21 -5.79 3.23 -17.49
CA ALA A 21 -5.44 4.61 -17.85
C ALA A 21 -5.35 5.49 -16.60
N LEU A 22 -6.34 5.36 -15.70
CA LEU A 22 -6.37 6.09 -14.42
C LEU A 22 -5.18 5.75 -13.52
N VAL A 23 -4.85 4.46 -13.37
CA VAL A 23 -3.68 4.01 -12.58
C VAL A 23 -2.38 4.51 -13.18
N ALA A 24 -2.23 4.49 -14.51
CA ALA A 24 -1.02 4.97 -15.17
C ALA A 24 -0.80 6.46 -14.89
N LEU A 25 -1.85 7.27 -15.00
CA LEU A 25 -1.79 8.70 -14.68
C LEU A 25 -1.51 8.94 -13.18
N ALA A 26 -2.19 8.22 -12.30
CA ALA A 26 -1.99 8.32 -10.85
C ALA A 26 -0.55 8.00 -10.45
N ASN A 27 0.04 6.94 -11.03
CA ASN A 27 1.43 6.59 -10.78
C ASN A 27 2.39 7.67 -11.29
N ALA A 28 2.16 8.22 -12.49
CA ALA A 28 2.97 9.30 -13.03
C ALA A 28 2.90 10.58 -12.16
N TYR A 29 1.71 10.90 -11.64
CA TYR A 29 1.52 12.00 -10.68
C TYR A 29 2.23 11.76 -9.35
N TRP A 30 2.17 10.53 -8.82
CA TRP A 30 2.92 10.16 -7.62
C TRP A 30 4.42 10.35 -7.80
N LEU A 31 4.99 9.79 -8.88
CA LEU A 31 6.42 9.85 -9.19
C LEU A 31 6.91 11.26 -9.51
N SER A 32 6.04 12.14 -9.99
CA SER A 32 6.36 13.55 -10.27
C SER A 32 6.10 14.50 -9.09
N GLY A 33 5.60 14.00 -7.96
CA GLY A 33 5.35 14.81 -6.77
C GLY A 33 4.14 15.73 -6.88
N ARG A 34 3.13 15.37 -7.68
CA ARG A 34 1.87 16.16 -7.82
C ARG A 34 0.99 16.17 -6.56
N GLY A 35 1.31 15.33 -5.57
CA GLY A 35 0.65 15.30 -4.26
C GLY A 35 -0.35 14.15 -4.10
N PRO A 36 -0.61 13.75 -2.85
CA PRO A 36 -1.46 12.61 -2.52
C PRO A 36 -2.93 12.78 -2.94
N GLU A 37 -3.47 14.00 -2.90
CA GLU A 37 -4.91 14.23 -3.14
C GLU A 37 -5.33 13.83 -4.56
N VAL A 38 -4.57 14.25 -5.57
CA VAL A 38 -4.86 13.95 -6.98
C VAL A 38 -4.64 12.46 -7.28
N VAL A 39 -3.61 11.86 -6.67
CA VAL A 39 -3.37 10.41 -6.79
C VAL A 39 -4.51 9.61 -6.16
N ASN A 40 -5.00 10.06 -5.00
CA ASN A 40 -6.11 9.42 -4.30
C ASN A 40 -7.42 9.48 -5.10
N ASP A 41 -7.73 10.62 -5.74
CA ASP A 41 -8.91 10.75 -6.62
C ASP A 41 -8.85 9.76 -7.79
N LEU A 42 -7.75 9.77 -8.54
CA LEU A 42 -7.56 8.88 -9.69
C LEU A 42 -7.59 7.40 -9.28
N ALA A 43 -6.97 7.05 -8.15
CA ALA A 43 -6.98 5.70 -7.63
C ALA A 43 -8.39 5.25 -7.20
N SER A 44 -9.16 6.14 -6.56
CA SER A 44 -10.56 5.88 -6.17
C SER A 44 -11.45 5.64 -7.39
N ARG A 45 -11.27 6.43 -8.45
CA ARG A 45 -11.94 6.23 -9.74
C ARG A 45 -11.53 4.92 -10.40
N ALA A 46 -10.25 4.55 -10.35
CA ALA A 46 -9.77 3.27 -10.88
C ALA A 46 -10.38 2.08 -10.15
N ILE A 47 -10.50 2.14 -8.82
CA ILE A 47 -11.19 1.12 -8.01
C ILE A 47 -12.67 1.03 -8.36
N THR A 48 -13.32 2.17 -8.63
CA THR A 48 -14.75 2.21 -9.01
C THR A 48 -14.97 1.57 -10.39
N ALA A 49 -14.09 1.89 -11.35
CA ALA A 49 -14.10 1.33 -12.69
C ALA A 49 -13.80 -0.18 -12.72
N ASP A 50 -12.83 -0.63 -11.92
CA ASP A 50 -12.47 -2.03 -11.78
C ASP A 50 -12.09 -2.35 -10.31
N PRO A 51 -13.03 -2.90 -9.51
CA PRO A 51 -12.78 -3.25 -8.13
C PRO A 51 -11.74 -4.37 -7.92
N LEU A 52 -11.31 -5.05 -8.99
CA LEU A 52 -10.25 -6.06 -8.97
C LEU A 52 -8.88 -5.47 -9.38
N ASN A 53 -8.82 -4.19 -9.76
CA ASN A 53 -7.56 -3.53 -10.11
C ASN A 53 -6.70 -3.27 -8.87
N ARG A 54 -5.84 -4.23 -8.55
CA ARG A 54 -4.93 -4.19 -7.40
C ARG A 54 -4.03 -2.96 -7.37
N ALA A 55 -3.58 -2.46 -8.51
CA ALA A 55 -2.71 -1.29 -8.57
C ALA A 55 -3.44 0.00 -8.15
N GLY A 56 -4.74 0.13 -8.48
CA GLY A 56 -5.60 1.20 -7.97
C GLY A 56 -5.70 1.16 -6.45
N TRP A 57 -5.93 -0.02 -5.87
CA TRP A 57 -5.95 -0.21 -4.41
C TRP A 57 -4.62 0.13 -3.73
N HIS A 58 -3.48 -0.20 -4.36
CA HIS A 58 -2.15 0.15 -3.84
C HIS A 58 -1.93 1.66 -3.83
N LEU A 59 -2.20 2.34 -4.94
CA LEU A 59 -2.04 3.80 -5.04
C LEU A 59 -2.99 4.54 -4.09
N TRP A 60 -4.23 4.06 -3.96
CA TRP A 60 -5.20 4.61 -3.01
C TRP A 60 -4.71 4.49 -1.57
N SER A 61 -4.14 3.35 -1.19
CA SER A 61 -3.59 3.16 0.16
C SER A 61 -2.34 3.99 0.39
N LEU A 62 -1.45 4.03 -0.60
CA LEU A 62 -0.20 4.82 -0.54
C LEU A 62 -0.44 6.32 -0.42
N ALA A 63 -1.48 6.83 -1.08
CA ALA A 63 -1.83 8.25 -1.08
C ALA A 63 -2.52 8.73 0.21
N GLU A 64 -2.83 7.85 1.16
CA GLU A 64 -3.39 8.26 2.45
C GLU A 64 -2.30 8.88 3.34
N SER A 65 -2.48 10.15 3.70
CA SER A 65 -1.50 10.90 4.47
C SER A 65 -1.57 10.57 5.95
N ASP A 66 -2.77 10.32 6.49
CA ASP A 66 -2.94 9.95 7.89
C ASP A 66 -2.39 8.54 8.17
N PRO A 67 -1.39 8.37 9.06
CA PRO A 67 -0.76 7.07 9.28
C PRO A 67 -1.72 5.96 9.71
N ARG A 68 -2.67 6.27 10.59
CA ARG A 68 -3.64 5.31 11.11
C ARG A 68 -4.65 4.90 10.04
N ALA A 69 -5.19 5.86 9.30
CA ALA A 69 -6.06 5.59 8.17
C ALA A 69 -5.32 4.77 7.10
N ARG A 70 -4.04 5.07 6.83
CA ARG A 70 -3.22 4.33 5.87
C ARG A 70 -3.03 2.88 6.27
N VAL A 71 -2.79 2.58 7.55
CA VAL A 71 -2.80 1.20 8.06
C VAL A 71 -4.14 0.53 7.76
N GLY A 72 -5.25 1.19 8.09
CA GLY A 72 -6.59 0.68 7.80
C GLY A 72 -6.85 0.42 6.31
N ARG A 73 -6.36 1.28 5.41
CA ARG A 73 -6.46 1.08 3.96
C ARG A 73 -5.67 -0.16 3.52
N TRP A 74 -4.43 -0.30 3.97
CA TRP A 74 -3.63 -1.48 3.64
C TRP A 74 -4.23 -2.79 4.18
N GLN A 75 -4.88 -2.76 5.34
CA GLN A 75 -5.63 -3.92 5.84
C GLN A 75 -6.75 -4.31 4.87
N GLN A 76 -7.54 -3.34 4.40
CA GLN A 76 -8.58 -3.60 3.40
C GLN A 76 -8.02 -4.22 2.11
N VAL A 77 -6.86 -3.74 1.64
CA VAL A 77 -6.20 -4.32 0.46
C VAL A 77 -5.76 -5.77 0.72
N SER A 78 -5.12 -6.02 1.86
CA SER A 78 -4.63 -7.36 2.25
C SER A 78 -5.76 -8.37 2.43
N GLU A 79 -6.91 -7.94 2.94
CA GLU A 79 -8.13 -8.76 3.06
C GLU A 79 -8.77 -9.04 1.70
N ARG A 80 -8.82 -8.03 0.82
CA ARG A 80 -9.40 -8.15 -0.52
C ARG A 80 -8.54 -9.02 -1.45
N PHE A 81 -7.22 -8.94 -1.32
CA PHE A 81 -6.25 -9.68 -2.12
C PHE A 81 -5.37 -10.54 -1.21
N PRO A 82 -5.87 -11.69 -0.71
CA PRO A 82 -5.17 -12.48 0.31
C PRO A 82 -3.81 -13.03 -0.13
N GLU A 83 -3.61 -13.21 -1.44
CA GLU A 83 -2.36 -13.66 -2.05
C GLU A 83 -1.36 -12.52 -2.33
N ASP A 84 -1.73 -11.28 -2.03
CA ASP A 84 -0.88 -10.11 -2.23
C ASP A 84 0.06 -9.91 -1.03
N ASP A 85 1.21 -10.58 -1.08
CA ASP A 85 2.23 -10.45 -0.06
C ASP A 85 2.82 -9.03 0.00
N LEU A 86 2.74 -8.23 -1.08
CA LEU A 86 3.14 -6.82 -1.04
C LEU A 86 2.17 -5.99 -0.20
N ALA A 87 0.86 -6.19 -0.36
CA ALA A 87 -0.13 -5.52 0.49
C ALA A 87 0.06 -5.91 1.97
N ARG A 88 0.32 -7.20 2.24
CA ARG A 88 0.59 -7.68 3.59
C ARG A 88 1.87 -7.10 4.20
N ALA A 89 2.93 -6.96 3.41
CA ALA A 89 4.15 -6.27 3.83
C ALA A 89 3.87 -4.79 4.16
N ASN A 90 3.09 -4.10 3.33
CA ASN A 90 2.70 -2.71 3.61
C ASN A 90 1.85 -2.57 4.88
N VAL A 91 0.97 -3.54 5.21
CA VAL A 91 0.29 -3.57 6.52
C VAL A 91 1.33 -3.64 7.64
N ALA A 92 2.26 -4.59 7.55
CA ALA A 92 3.26 -4.80 8.59
C ALA A 92 4.15 -3.56 8.82
N ASP A 93 4.69 -3.00 7.73
CA ASP A 93 5.59 -1.84 7.77
C ASP A 93 4.89 -0.58 8.31
N ASN A 94 3.66 -0.29 7.84
CA ASN A 94 2.91 0.88 8.30
C ASN A 94 2.43 0.71 9.75
N ALA A 95 2.04 -0.50 10.16
CA ALA A 95 1.63 -0.77 11.53
C ALA A 95 2.82 -0.67 12.50
N ALA A 96 4.01 -1.16 12.12
CA ALA A 96 5.22 -1.00 12.91
C ALA A 96 5.63 0.48 13.06
N ALA A 97 5.52 1.26 11.98
CA ALA A 97 5.78 2.69 12.00
C ALA A 97 4.79 3.44 12.92
N LEU A 98 3.49 3.11 12.83
CA LEU A 98 2.44 3.68 13.69
C LEU A 98 2.69 3.34 15.17
N ALA A 99 2.99 2.07 15.46
CA ALA A 99 3.29 1.61 16.81
C ALA A 99 4.43 2.39 17.45
N GLY A 100 5.53 2.58 16.73
CA GLY A 100 6.68 3.32 17.23
C GLY A 100 6.42 4.82 17.38
N ALA A 101 5.63 5.42 16.48
CA ALA A 101 5.34 6.85 16.51
C ALA A 101 4.30 7.24 17.58
N GLU A 102 3.31 6.38 17.82
CA GLU A 102 2.14 6.68 18.66
C GLU A 102 2.10 5.84 19.95
N HIS A 103 3.11 5.01 20.21
CA HIS A 103 3.11 4.04 21.31
C HIS A 103 1.89 3.11 21.28
N ASP A 104 1.47 2.73 20.08
CA ASP A 104 0.26 1.95 19.84
C ASP A 104 0.55 0.44 19.91
N HIS A 105 0.09 -0.19 20.99
CA HIS A 105 0.25 -1.63 21.21
C HIS A 105 -0.56 -2.49 20.23
N ASP A 106 -1.74 -2.04 19.80
CA ASP A 106 -2.57 -2.79 18.85
C ASP A 106 -1.91 -2.78 17.46
N ALA A 107 -1.32 -1.64 17.08
CA ALA A 107 -0.53 -1.53 15.86
C ALA A 107 0.74 -2.41 15.91
N LEU A 108 1.38 -2.54 17.07
CA LEU A 108 2.52 -3.43 17.25
C LEU A 108 2.12 -4.91 17.05
N GLU A 109 1.01 -5.32 17.66
CA GLU A 109 0.47 -6.67 17.49
C GLU A 109 0.12 -6.94 16.02
N LEU A 110 -0.56 -5.99 15.36
CA LEU A 110 -0.90 -6.08 13.94
C LEU A 110 0.34 -6.24 13.07
N ALA A 111 1.42 -5.51 13.34
CA ALA A 111 2.67 -5.60 12.61
C ALA A 111 3.28 -7.00 12.74
N ILE A 112 3.37 -7.52 13.97
CA ILE A 112 3.94 -8.85 14.27
C ILE A 112 3.15 -9.94 13.54
N VAL A 113 1.81 -9.95 13.70
CA VAL A 113 0.94 -10.95 13.06
C VAL A 113 1.05 -10.89 11.53
N SER A 114 1.20 -9.69 10.96
CA SER A 114 1.35 -9.52 9.52
C SER A 114 2.67 -10.08 9.00
N TYR A 115 3.79 -9.85 9.71
CA TYR A 115 5.08 -10.46 9.37
C TYR A 115 5.10 -11.99 9.57
N GLU A 116 4.42 -12.51 10.59
CA GLU A 116 4.31 -13.96 10.80
C GLU A 116 3.62 -14.65 9.62
N LYS A 117 2.51 -14.08 9.13
CA LYS A 117 1.82 -14.57 7.93
C LYS A 117 2.71 -14.51 6.67
N LEU A 118 3.55 -13.48 6.54
CA LEU A 118 4.55 -13.43 5.46
C LEU A 118 5.60 -14.53 5.61
N LEU A 119 6.04 -14.81 6.84
CA LEU A 119 7.05 -15.83 7.13
C LEU A 119 6.56 -17.23 6.78
N GLU A 120 5.29 -17.53 7.05
CA GLU A 120 4.64 -18.79 6.67
C GLU A 120 4.65 -19.02 5.15
N ARG A 121 4.54 -17.94 4.37
CA ARG A 121 4.41 -17.98 2.91
C ARG A 121 5.75 -17.84 2.18
N ALA A 122 6.75 -17.24 2.82
CA ALA A 122 8.06 -17.02 2.24
C ALA A 122 8.70 -18.33 1.77
N GLN A 123 9.23 -18.33 0.55
CA GLN A 123 9.96 -19.48 0.00
C GLN A 123 11.47 -19.24 -0.01
N HIS A 124 11.88 -17.98 -0.14
CA HIS A 124 13.29 -17.61 -0.21
C HIS A 124 13.94 -17.61 1.19
N PRO A 125 15.11 -18.25 1.40
CA PRO A 125 15.78 -18.30 2.70
C PRO A 125 16.06 -16.91 3.29
N ASP A 126 16.58 -15.99 2.50
CA ASP A 126 16.91 -14.63 2.97
C ASP A 126 15.66 -13.87 3.43
N GLN A 127 14.53 -14.05 2.75
CA GLN A 127 13.26 -13.45 3.15
C GLN A 127 12.81 -14.02 4.51
N LYS A 128 12.96 -15.34 4.72
CA LYS A 128 12.64 -15.97 6.01
C LYS A 128 13.52 -15.43 7.14
N ILE A 129 14.81 -15.20 6.88
CA ILE A 129 15.75 -14.64 7.86
C ILE A 129 15.31 -13.22 8.22
N ALA A 130 15.14 -12.35 7.22
CA ALA A 130 14.73 -10.96 7.42
C ALA A 130 13.40 -10.85 8.20
N LEU A 131 12.41 -11.67 7.86
CA LEU A 131 11.12 -11.69 8.56
C LEU A 131 11.25 -12.13 10.03
N LYS A 132 12.06 -13.17 10.31
CA LYS A 132 12.32 -13.62 11.68
C LYS A 132 13.03 -12.56 12.51
N GLU A 133 13.99 -11.87 11.92
CA GLU A 133 14.72 -10.77 12.57
C GLU A 133 13.78 -9.61 12.89
N ALA A 134 12.94 -9.20 11.93
CA ALA A 134 11.94 -8.15 12.15
C ALA A 134 10.95 -8.52 13.28
N ILE A 135 10.39 -9.73 13.27
CA ILE A 135 9.49 -10.23 14.32
C ILE A 135 10.18 -10.22 15.68
N THR A 136 11.43 -10.69 15.74
CA THR A 136 12.21 -10.74 16.99
C THR A 136 12.45 -9.34 17.54
N ALA A 137 12.81 -8.38 16.68
CA ALA A 137 13.03 -7.00 17.06
C ALA A 137 11.74 -6.36 17.61
N LEU A 138 10.60 -6.51 16.91
CA LEU A 138 9.32 -5.94 17.33
C LEU A 138 8.83 -6.50 18.66
N ARG A 139 8.98 -7.81 18.90
CA ARG A 139 8.62 -8.44 20.19
C ARG A 139 9.46 -7.95 21.37
N ALA A 140 10.64 -7.39 21.10
CA ALA A 140 11.50 -6.80 22.13
C ALA A 140 11.17 -5.33 22.42
N TRP A 141 10.29 -4.70 21.64
CA TRP A 141 9.91 -3.30 21.87
C TRP A 141 9.20 -3.13 23.19
N ARG A 142 9.53 -2.03 23.87
CA ARG A 142 8.80 -1.49 25.01
C ARG A 142 8.29 -0.13 24.57
N LEU A 143 7.02 -0.08 24.20
CA LEU A 143 6.32 1.16 23.87
C LEU A 143 6.07 1.95 25.15
#